data_AF-A0A1B1MDA7-F1
#
_entry.id   AF-A0A1B1MDA7-F1
#
_cell.length_a   1.000
_cell.length_b   1.000
_cell.length_c   1.000
_cell.angle_alpha   90.00
_cell.angle_beta   90.00
_cell.angle_gamma   90.00
#
_symmetry.space_group_name_H-M   'P 1'
#
loop_
_entity.id
_entity.type
_entity.pdbx_description
1 polymer ?
#
loop_
_entity_poly.entity_id
_entity_poly.type
_entity_poly.pdbx_seq_one_letter_code
_entity_poly.pdbx_strand_id
1 'polypeptide(L)'
;MARISSGYAPRFAEFAFEPAFLAAVDQHVAELRERLDANHPGLIPRPPHREVLADYALGFLDALDEIDWREPVGHDYAVCRLTAISWLVTRHDLV
;
A
#
# COMPACT_ATOMS: atom_id res chain seq x y z
N MET A 1 1.42 -9.19 -6.70
CA MET A 1 2.29 -8.19 -6.02
C MET A 1 3.16 -7.43 -7.00
N ALA A 2 3.93 -8.12 -7.85
CA ALA A 2 4.82 -7.48 -8.84
C ALA A 2 4.20 -6.36 -9.70
N ARG A 3 2.92 -6.50 -10.13
CA ARG A 3 2.22 -5.48 -10.93
C ARG A 3 1.93 -4.19 -10.15
N ILE A 4 1.55 -4.31 -8.87
CA ILE A 4 1.29 -3.16 -7.99
C ILE A 4 2.62 -2.46 -7.70
N SER A 5 3.65 -3.23 -7.36
CA SER A 5 4.97 -2.65 -7.09
C SER A 5 5.54 -1.94 -8.31
N SER A 6 5.48 -2.53 -9.51
CA SER A 6 5.94 -1.87 -10.73
C SER A 6 5.12 -0.64 -11.11
N GLY A 7 3.81 -0.63 -10.83
CA GLY A 7 2.92 0.48 -11.16
C GLY A 7 3.07 1.69 -10.25
N TYR A 8 3.25 1.46 -8.94
CA TYR A 8 3.21 2.52 -7.94
C TYR A 8 4.57 2.86 -7.30
N ALA A 9 5.61 2.03 -7.48
CA ALA A 9 6.96 2.39 -7.02
C ALA A 9 7.55 3.67 -7.65
N PRO A 10 7.28 4.02 -8.93
CA PRO A 10 7.77 5.29 -9.49
C PRO A 10 7.30 6.53 -8.70
N ARG A 11 6.12 6.47 -8.06
CA ARG A 11 5.59 7.55 -7.24
C ARG A 11 6.40 7.83 -5.98
N PHE A 12 7.31 6.92 -5.57
CA PHE A 12 8.20 7.17 -4.43
C PHE A 12 9.12 8.38 -4.65
N ALA A 13 9.42 8.72 -5.91
CA ALA A 13 10.18 9.92 -6.23
C ALA A 13 9.45 11.20 -5.81
N GLU A 14 8.11 11.18 -5.80
CA GLU A 14 7.27 12.33 -5.41
C GLU A 14 7.39 12.63 -3.91
N PHE A 15 7.76 11.65 -3.07
CA PHE A 15 7.92 11.85 -1.62
C PHE A 15 8.94 12.93 -1.24
N ALA A 16 9.91 13.19 -2.12
CA ALA A 16 10.90 14.25 -1.90
C ALA A 16 10.34 15.67 -2.08
N PHE A 17 9.20 15.81 -2.76
CA PHE A 17 8.64 17.09 -3.18
C PHE A 17 7.20 17.33 -2.68
N GLU A 18 6.48 16.26 -2.35
CA GLU A 18 5.06 16.30 -1.93
C GLU A 18 4.92 15.76 -0.48
N PRO A 19 5.19 16.58 0.56
CA PRO A 19 5.15 16.12 1.94
C PRO A 19 3.76 15.67 2.40
N ALA A 20 2.70 16.27 1.86
CA ALA A 20 1.33 15.87 2.13
C ALA A 20 1.03 14.46 1.58
N PHE A 21 1.56 14.14 0.39
CA PHE A 21 1.42 12.81 -0.19
C PHE A 21 2.18 11.76 0.63
N LEU A 22 3.43 12.05 1.03
CA LEU A 22 4.20 11.17 1.91
C LEU A 22 3.44 10.89 3.23
N ALA A 23 2.88 11.93 3.85
CA ALA A 23 2.11 11.78 5.09
C ALA A 23 0.87 10.89 4.91
N ALA A 24 0.14 11.06 3.79
CA ALA A 24 -1.02 10.22 3.48
C ALA A 24 -0.63 8.75 3.24
N VAL A 25 0.48 8.50 2.54
CA VAL A 25 1.01 7.15 2.34
C VAL A 25 1.45 6.53 3.67
N ASP A 26 2.15 7.27 4.53
CA ASP A 26 2.59 6.79 5.84
C ASP A 26 1.39 6.40 6.73
N GLN A 27 0.33 7.22 6.72
CA GLN A 27 -0.92 6.87 7.41
C GLN A 27 -1.50 5.55 6.89
N HIS A 28 -1.56 5.34 5.58
CA HIS A 28 -2.06 4.06 5.05
C HIS A 28 -1.13 2.89 5.34
N VAL A 29 0.19 3.10 5.38
CA VAL A 29 1.14 2.07 5.83
C VAL A 29 0.84 1.69 7.28
N ALA A 30 0.63 2.65 8.17
CA ALA A 30 0.27 2.39 9.56
C ALA A 30 -1.05 1.60 9.67
N GLU A 31 -2.09 2.04 8.97
CA GLU A 31 -3.39 1.34 8.93
C GLU A 31 -3.28 -0.08 8.36
N LEU A 32 -2.46 -0.29 7.32
CA LEU A 32 -2.22 -1.62 6.75
C LEU A 32 -1.54 -2.52 7.77
N ARG A 33 -0.50 -2.02 8.44
CA ARG A 33 0.21 -2.80 9.46
C ARG A 33 -0.72 -3.19 10.60
N GLU A 34 -1.50 -2.25 11.13
CA GLU A 34 -2.47 -2.53 12.19
C GLU A 34 -3.50 -3.59 11.76
N ARG A 35 -4.06 -3.47 10.55
CA ARG A 35 -5.04 -4.44 10.02
C ARG A 35 -4.43 -5.83 9.81
N LEU A 36 -3.21 -5.89 9.28
CA LEU A 36 -2.54 -7.16 8.96
C LEU A 36 -1.92 -7.82 10.21
N ASP A 37 -1.63 -7.05 11.25
CA ASP A 37 -1.03 -7.51 12.53
C ASP A 37 -2.08 -7.80 13.61
N ALA A 38 -3.38 -7.65 13.30
CA ALA A 38 -4.50 -7.83 14.25
C ALA A 38 -4.56 -9.19 14.98
N ASN A 39 -3.73 -10.17 14.57
CA ASN A 39 -3.63 -11.49 15.17
C ASN A 39 -2.32 -11.72 15.97
N HIS A 40 -1.47 -10.70 16.20
CA HIS A 40 -0.19 -10.86 16.88
C HIS A 40 -0.01 -9.95 18.12
N PRO A 41 0.13 -10.50 19.34
CA PRO A 41 0.30 -9.71 20.56
C PRO A 41 1.73 -9.17 20.78
N GLY A 42 2.44 -8.80 19.70
CA GLY A 42 3.84 -8.36 19.77
C GLY A 42 4.02 -6.83 19.85
N LEU A 43 4.92 -6.36 20.71
CA LEU A 43 5.33 -4.94 20.76
C LEU A 43 6.32 -4.53 19.66
N ILE A 44 6.79 -5.49 18.85
CA ILE A 44 7.75 -5.26 17.77
C ILE A 44 7.01 -5.40 16.44
N PRO A 45 6.89 -4.32 15.64
CA PRO A 45 6.25 -4.36 14.33
C PRO A 45 6.96 -5.36 13.42
N ARG A 46 6.29 -6.47 13.07
CA ARG A 46 6.83 -7.46 12.14
C ARG A 46 6.58 -7.06 10.69
N PRO A 47 7.35 -7.62 9.74
CA PRO A 47 6.98 -7.61 8.33
C PRO A 47 5.58 -8.24 8.17
N PRO A 48 4.69 -7.67 7.32
CA PRO A 48 3.44 -8.33 7.01
C PRO A 48 3.70 -9.66 6.28
N HIS A 49 2.88 -10.67 6.56
CA HIS A 49 2.92 -11.92 5.81
C HIS A 49 2.57 -11.65 4.33
N ARG A 50 3.42 -12.13 3.41
CA ARG A 50 3.25 -11.92 1.97
C ARG A 50 1.86 -12.32 1.47
N GLU A 51 1.37 -13.47 1.90
CA GLU A 51 0.07 -14.01 1.49
C GLU A 51 -1.08 -13.12 1.98
N VAL A 52 -1.07 -12.72 3.25
CA VAL A 52 -2.09 -11.83 3.82
C VAL A 52 -2.10 -10.46 3.13
N LEU A 53 -0.93 -9.89 2.84
CA LEU A 53 -0.83 -8.65 2.07
C LEU A 53 -1.31 -8.84 0.62
N ALA A 54 -1.03 -10.00 0.02
CA ALA A 54 -1.46 -10.29 -1.33
C ALA A 54 -2.98 -10.44 -1.44
N ASP A 55 -3.60 -11.19 -0.53
CA ASP A 55 -5.05 -11.35 -0.44
C ASP A 55 -5.74 -10.01 -0.21
N TYR A 56 -5.19 -9.19 0.69
CA TYR A 56 -5.69 -7.84 0.92
C TYR A 56 -5.64 -6.99 -0.35
N ALA A 57 -4.51 -6.98 -1.07
CA ALA A 57 -4.38 -6.15 -2.24
C ALA A 57 -5.24 -6.64 -3.41
N LEU A 58 -5.46 -7.95 -3.54
CA LEU A 58 -6.40 -8.51 -4.51
C LEU A 58 -7.82 -8.04 -4.22
N GLY A 59 -8.31 -8.21 -2.98
CA GLY A 59 -9.64 -7.73 -2.61
C GLY A 59 -9.80 -6.21 -2.76
N PHE A 60 -8.73 -5.44 -2.53
CA PHE A 60 -8.75 -4.01 -2.78
C PHE A 60 -8.84 -3.67 -4.28
N LEU A 61 -8.09 -4.37 -5.14
CA LEU A 61 -8.17 -4.19 -6.59
C LEU A 61 -9.53 -4.60 -7.14
N ASP A 62 -10.11 -5.69 -6.65
CA ASP A 62 -11.46 -6.13 -7.04
C ASP A 62 -12.50 -5.08 -6.69
N ALA A 63 -12.41 -4.46 -5.50
CA ALA A 63 -13.30 -3.37 -5.10
C ALA A 63 -13.13 -2.11 -5.95
N LEU A 64 -11.92 -1.82 -6.44
CA LEU A 64 -11.69 -0.71 -7.38
C LEU A 64 -12.27 -1.02 -8.77
N ASP A 65 -12.16 -2.25 -9.24
CA ASP A 65 -12.75 -2.70 -10.50
C ASP A 65 -14.28 -2.65 -10.44
N GLU A 66 -14.89 -3.06 -9.34
CA GLU A 66 -16.34 -3.02 -9.12
C GLU A 66 -16.94 -1.61 -9.28
N ILE A 67 -16.18 -0.57 -8.94
CA ILE A 67 -16.61 0.83 -9.05
C ILE A 67 -16.13 1.53 -10.33
N ASP A 68 -15.57 0.78 -11.30
CA ASP A 68 -14.88 1.30 -12.50
C ASP A 68 -13.89 2.42 -12.16
N TRP A 69 -13.13 2.25 -11.06
CA TRP A 69 -12.17 3.25 -10.63
C TRP A 69 -11.08 3.43 -11.69
N ARG A 70 -10.80 4.69 -12.01
CA ARG A 70 -9.72 5.07 -12.92
C ARG A 70 -8.75 5.97 -12.20
N GLU A 71 -7.47 5.65 -12.34
CA GLU A 71 -6.41 6.40 -11.68
C GLU A 71 -6.47 7.90 -12.04
N PRO A 72 -6.63 8.78 -11.04
CA PRO A 72 -6.61 10.22 -11.27
C PRO A 72 -5.18 10.72 -11.49
N VAL A 73 -5.07 11.93 -12.04
CA VAL A 73 -3.76 12.62 -12.21
C VAL A 73 -3.08 12.92 -10.86
N GLY A 74 -3.84 12.99 -9.76
CA GLY A 74 -3.36 13.31 -8.42
C GLY A 74 -3.32 12.11 -7.45
N HIS A 75 -3.37 12.40 -6.15
CA HIS A 75 -3.30 11.42 -5.07
C HIS A 75 -4.66 11.30 -4.38
N ASP A 76 -5.54 10.48 -4.94
CA ASP A 76 -6.75 10.09 -4.21
C ASP A 76 -6.44 8.96 -3.21
N TYR A 77 -7.48 8.55 -2.48
CA TYR A 77 -7.37 7.46 -1.51
C TYR A 77 -6.76 6.19 -2.12
N ALA A 78 -7.21 5.78 -3.31
CA ALA A 78 -6.77 4.55 -3.95
C ALA A 78 -5.31 4.62 -4.39
N VAL A 79 -4.87 5.75 -4.96
CA VAL A 79 -3.45 5.99 -5.27
C VAL A 79 -2.59 5.91 -4.02
N CYS A 80 -2.98 6.58 -2.93
CA CYS A 80 -2.22 6.54 -1.68
C CYS A 80 -2.17 5.12 -1.10
N ARG A 81 -3.27 4.36 -1.19
CA ARG A 81 -3.36 2.97 -0.72
C ARG A 81 -2.49 2.02 -1.53
N LEU A 82 -2.53 2.09 -2.87
CA LEU A 82 -1.73 1.26 -3.76
C LEU A 82 -0.23 1.58 -3.63
N THR A 83 0.11 2.85 -3.42
CA THR A 83 1.47 3.29 -3.14
C THR A 83 1.97 2.73 -1.79
N ALA A 84 1.13 2.74 -0.74
CA ALA A 84 1.46 2.13 0.54
C ALA A 84 1.69 0.60 0.44
N ILE A 85 0.87 -0.11 -0.33
CA ILE A 85 1.04 -1.55 -0.60
C ILE A 85 2.37 -1.79 -1.35
N SER A 86 2.64 -1.02 -2.40
CA SER A 86 3.90 -1.07 -3.16
C SER A 86 5.12 -0.85 -2.25
N TRP A 87 5.02 0.11 -1.33
CA TRP A 87 6.09 0.41 -0.37
C TRP A 87 6.34 -0.76 0.58
N LEU A 88 5.29 -1.38 1.13
CA LEU A 88 5.42 -2.56 1.99
C LEU A 88 6.04 -3.75 1.24
N VAL A 89 5.63 -3.99 -0.01
CA VAL A 89 6.22 -5.03 -0.86
C VAL A 89 7.71 -4.79 -1.09
N THR A 90 8.09 -3.55 -1.43
CA THR A 90 9.48 -3.19 -1.71
C THR A 90 10.35 -3.23 -0.46
N ARG A 91 9.85 -2.72 0.67
CA ARG A 91 10.61 -2.66 1.93
C ARG A 91 10.93 -4.03 2.52
N HIS A 92 10.04 -4.99 2.32
CA HIS A 92 10.16 -6.33 2.90
C HIS A 92 10.51 -7.41 1.86
N ASP A 93 10.89 -7.01 0.64
CA ASP A 93 11.26 -7.91 -0.45
C ASP A 93 10.20 -9.00 -0.71
N LEU A 94 8.93 -8.58 -0.80
CA LEU A 94 7.78 -9.48 -0.92
C LEU A 94 7.36 -9.76 -2.38
N VAL A 95 8.27 -9.51 -3.34
CA VAL A 95 8.01 -9.66 -4.78
C VAL A 95 7.87 -11.13 -5.15
#